data_AF-A0A368VWW5-F1
#
_entry.id   AF-A0A368VWW5-F1
#
_cell.length_a   1.000
_cell.length_b   1.000
_cell.length_c   1.000
_cell.angle_alpha   90.00
_cell.angle_beta   90.00
_cell.angle_gamma   90.00
#
_symmetry.space_group_name_H-M   'P 1'
#
loop_
_entity.id
_entity.type
_entity.pdbx_description
1 polymer ?
#
loop_
_entity_poly.entity_id
_entity_poly.type
_entity_poly.pdbx_seq_one_letter_code
_entity_poly.pdbx_strand_id
1 'polypeptide(L)'
;MPHPFTWVPAARQRHASCDPVPGPGRAFPAEATVTTLCGREVTTERGEIPWLWETCPGCDEQARQLAGLPSRAAIAEQAARVREGS
;
A
#
# COMPACT_ATOMS: atom_id res chain seq x y z
N MET A 1 -17.30 6.07 -0.98
CA MET A 1 -16.13 6.89 -1.37
C MET A 1 -15.12 5.98 -2.03
N PRO A 2 -14.49 6.37 -3.15
CA PRO A 2 -13.28 5.70 -3.60
C PRO A 2 -12.26 5.74 -2.45
N HIS A 3 -11.55 4.65 -2.21
CA HIS A 3 -10.52 4.60 -1.18
C HIS A 3 -9.47 5.71 -1.45
N PRO A 4 -8.91 6.35 -0.42
CA PRO A 4 -8.05 7.54 -0.58
C PRO A 4 -6.69 7.26 -1.25
N PHE A 5 -6.42 6.00 -1.61
CA PHE A 5 -5.23 5.55 -2.31
C PHE A 5 -5.55 4.29 -3.13
N THR A 6 -4.68 3.99 -4.10
CA THR A 6 -4.72 2.79 -4.92
C THR A 6 -3.43 1.99 -4.75
N TRP A 7 -3.54 0.67 -4.62
CA TRP A 7 -2.37 -0.22 -4.57
C TRP A 7 -1.76 -0.40 -5.96
N VAL A 8 -0.43 -0.37 -6.01
CA VAL A 8 0.40 -0.33 -7.22
C VAL A 8 1.49 -1.39 -7.09
N PRO A 9 1.34 -2.54 -7.75
CA PRO A 9 2.44 -3.48 -7.89
C PRO A 9 3.55 -2.85 -8.74
N ALA A 10 4.75 -2.75 -8.18
CA ALA A 10 5.91 -2.18 -8.85
C ALA A 10 7.19 -2.49 -8.07
N ALA A 11 8.33 -2.58 -8.74
CA ALA A 11 9.63 -2.71 -8.09
C ALA A 11 9.70 -3.89 -7.10
N ARG A 12 9.07 -5.02 -7.47
CA ARG A 12 9.00 -6.26 -6.68
C ARG A 12 8.28 -6.13 -5.34
N GLN A 13 7.48 -5.08 -5.14
CA GLN A 13 6.65 -4.84 -3.96
C GLN A 13 5.27 -4.32 -4.37
N ARG A 14 4.30 -4.33 -3.45
CA ARG A 14 3.05 -3.56 -3.59
C ARG A 14 3.21 -2.21 -2.91
N HIS A 15 3.26 -1.15 -3.70
CA HIS A 15 3.22 0.24 -3.25
C HIS A 15 1.78 0.77 -3.19
N ALA A 16 1.56 1.94 -2.61
CA ALA A 16 0.29 2.66 -2.69
C ALA A 16 0.55 4.07 -3.22
N SER A 17 -0.43 4.65 -3.92
CA SER A 17 -0.36 6.01 -4.45
C SER A 17 -1.70 6.73 -4.29
N CYS A 18 -1.64 8.05 -4.09
CA CYS A 18 -2.79 8.96 -4.14
C CYS A 18 -2.97 9.59 -5.53
N ASP A 19 -2.10 9.28 -6.49
CA ASP A 19 -2.23 9.79 -7.86
C ASP A 19 -3.57 9.36 -8.46
N PRO A 20 -4.19 10.21 -9.31
CA PRO A 20 -5.43 9.86 -9.96
C PRO A 20 -5.24 8.68 -10.90
N VAL A 21 -6.05 7.63 -10.72
CA VAL A 21 -6.05 6.47 -11.63
C VAL A 21 -6.62 6.92 -12.99
N PRO A 22 -5.90 6.73 -14.11
CA PRO A 22 -6.40 7.12 -15.43
C PRO A 22 -7.61 6.27 -15.87
N GLY A 23 -8.65 6.94 -16.40
CA GLY A 23 -9.82 6.29 -17.00
C GLY A 23 -10.84 5.72 -16.00
N PRO A 24 -11.80 4.89 -16.45
CA PRO A 24 -12.83 4.31 -15.59
C PRO A 24 -12.33 3.16 -14.69
N GLY A 25 -11.02 2.88 -14.68
CA GLY A 25 -10.40 1.77 -13.97
C GLY A 25 -10.29 1.98 -12.46
N ARG A 26 -10.06 0.89 -11.73
CA ARG A 26 -9.75 0.89 -10.28
C ARG A 26 -8.26 0.60 -9.98
N ALA A 27 -7.45 0.47 -11.03
CA ALA A 27 -6.02 0.21 -10.96
C ALA A 27 -5.31 0.97 -12.06
N PHE A 28 -4.05 1.36 -11.81
CA PHE A 28 -3.23 2.00 -12.83
C PHE A 28 -2.99 1.06 -14.02
N PRO A 29 -2.96 1.59 -15.26
CA PRO A 29 -2.49 0.81 -16.41
C PRO A 29 -1.03 0.41 -16.18
N ALA A 30 -0.54 -0.64 -16.86
CA ALA A 30 0.89 -0.95 -16.79
C ALA A 30 1.72 0.16 -17.40
N GLU A 31 3.00 0.18 -17.01
CA GLU A 31 4.00 1.12 -17.51
C GLU A 31 3.67 2.58 -17.18
N ALA A 32 2.64 2.83 -16.36
CA ALA A 32 2.39 4.15 -15.79
C ALA A 32 3.44 4.43 -14.71
N THR A 33 3.99 5.64 -14.73
CA THR A 33 4.81 6.15 -13.63
C THR A 33 3.91 6.84 -12.62
N VAL A 34 4.06 6.48 -11.34
CA VAL A 34 3.28 7.06 -10.24
C VAL A 34 4.19 7.45 -9.09
N THR A 35 3.77 8.46 -8.33
CA THR A 35 4.36 8.84 -7.06
C THR A 35 3.74 8.00 -5.94
N THR A 36 4.55 7.21 -5.26
CA THR A 36 4.10 6.35 -4.16
C THR A 36 4.06 7.09 -2.83
N LEU A 37 3.26 6.60 -1.89
CA LEU A 37 3.21 7.13 -0.53
C LEU A 37 4.60 7.12 0.13
N CYS A 38 5.42 6.10 -0.10
CA CYS A 38 6.79 6.06 0.42
C CYS A 38 7.77 7.04 -0.26
N GLY A 39 7.28 7.97 -1.09
CA GLY A 39 8.04 9.04 -1.71
C GLY A 39 8.84 8.62 -2.95
N ARG A 40 8.67 7.39 -3.42
CA ARG A 40 9.36 6.86 -4.60
C ARG A 40 8.49 7.03 -5.84
N GLU A 41 9.09 7.42 -6.96
CA GLU A 41 8.50 7.22 -8.28
C GLU A 41 8.74 5.79 -8.74
N VAL A 42 7.69 5.12 -9.19
CA VAL A 42 7.77 3.72 -9.66
C VAL A 42 6.95 3.53 -10.93
N THR A 43 7.37 2.57 -11.76
CA THR A 43 6.63 2.15 -12.95
C THR A 43 5.78 0.93 -12.61
N THR A 44 4.49 0.98 -12.95
CA THR A 44 3.52 -0.06 -12.62
C THR A 44 3.77 -1.37 -13.38
N GLU A 45 3.61 -2.50 -12.69
CA GLU A 45 3.74 -3.84 -13.24
C GLU A 45 2.37 -4.52 -13.37
N ARG A 46 2.22 -5.37 -14.39
CA ARG A 46 0.97 -6.08 -14.72
C ARG A 46 1.08 -7.58 -14.45
N GLY A 47 -0.08 -8.22 -14.30
CA GLY A 47 -0.20 -9.67 -14.10
C GLY A 47 -0.52 -10.03 -12.66
N GLU A 48 -0.77 -11.31 -12.40
CA GLU A 48 -1.20 -11.82 -11.09
C GLU A 48 -0.05 -11.90 -10.08
N ILE A 49 1.16 -12.23 -10.55
CA ILE A 49 2.34 -12.40 -9.68
C ILE A 49 2.71 -11.11 -8.93
N PRO A 50 2.74 -9.91 -9.55
CA PRO A 50 2.99 -8.67 -8.84
C PRO A 50 2.04 -8.39 -7.67
N TRP A 51 0.79 -8.87 -7.76
CA TRP A 51 -0.17 -8.75 -6.67
C TRP A 51 0.12 -9.67 -5.48
N LEU A 52 1.05 -10.62 -5.60
CA LEU A 52 1.45 -11.52 -4.53
C LEU A 52 2.73 -11.07 -3.80
N TRP A 53 3.41 -10.04 -4.28
CA TRP A 53 4.63 -9.54 -3.65
C TRP A 53 4.41 -8.97 -2.25
N GLU A 54 5.48 -8.74 -1.51
CA GLU A 54 5.36 -8.11 -0.21
C GLU A 54 4.85 -6.67 -0.34
N THR A 55 4.05 -6.23 0.63
CA THR A 55 3.63 -4.83 0.69
C THR A 55 4.81 -3.98 1.14
N CYS A 56 5.06 -2.87 0.46
CA CYS A 56 6.07 -1.90 0.87
C CYS A 56 5.73 -1.36 2.27
N PRO A 57 6.60 -1.54 3.28
CA PRO A 57 6.29 -1.17 4.67
C PRO A 57 5.93 0.32 4.85
N GLY A 58 6.63 1.21 4.13
CA GLY A 58 6.36 2.64 4.19
C GLY A 58 5.02 3.05 3.55
N CYS A 59 4.59 2.35 2.51
CA CYS A 59 3.28 2.55 1.91
C CYS A 59 2.16 1.99 2.80
N ASP A 60 2.39 0.83 3.45
CA ASP A 60 1.43 0.24 4.39
C ASP A 60 1.17 1.17 5.57
N GLU A 61 2.22 1.72 6.17
CA GLU A 61 2.11 2.65 7.31
C GLU A 61 1.28 3.89 6.95
N GLN A 62 1.57 4.52 5.81
CA GLN A 62 0.84 5.71 5.37
C GLN A 62 -0.59 5.40 4.92
N ALA A 63 -0.80 4.30 4.21
CA ALA A 63 -2.14 3.86 3.82
C ALA A 63 -3.03 3.64 5.05
N ARG A 64 -2.47 3.08 6.12
CA ARG A 64 -3.15 2.89 7.41
C ARG A 64 -3.49 4.22 8.08
N GLN A 65 -2.57 5.18 8.08
CA GLN A 65 -2.81 6.52 8.59
C GLN A 65 -3.94 7.22 7.82
N LEU A 66 -3.92 7.15 6.49
CA LEU A 66 -5.00 7.68 5.63
C LEU A 66 -6.36 7.00 5.89
N ALA A 67 -6.35 5.72 6.30
CA ALA A 67 -7.55 4.99 6.67
C ALA A 67 -7.97 5.17 8.15
N GLY A 68 -7.22 5.93 8.95
CA GLY A 68 -7.49 6.10 10.39
C GLY A 68 -7.24 4.84 11.22
N LEU A 69 -6.37 3.94 10.77
CA LEU A 69 -6.07 2.67 11.41
C LEU A 69 -4.70 2.72 12.15
N PRO A 70 -4.52 1.99 13.27
CA PRO A 70 -3.29 2.04 14.08
C PRO A 70 -2.10 1.36 13.40
N SER A 71 -0.89 1.91 13.45
CA SER A 71 0.32 1.33 12.82
C SER A 71 0.49 -0.17 13.09
N ARG A 72 1.22 -0.87 12.21
CA ARG A 72 1.54 -2.29 12.45
C ARG A 72 2.33 -2.50 13.73
N ALA A 73 3.19 -1.53 14.07
CA ALA A 73 3.93 -1.52 15.32
C ALA A 73 2.98 -1.45 16.54
N ALA A 74 2.00 -0.54 16.52
CA ALA A 74 1.01 -0.41 17.58
C ALA A 74 0.18 -1.69 17.76
N ILE A 75 -0.19 -2.36 16.66
CA ILE A 75 -0.90 -3.65 16.72
C ILE A 75 -0.02 -4.74 17.33
N ALA A 76 1.25 -4.82 16.92
CA ALA A 76 2.18 -5.82 17.43
C ALA A 76 2.42 -5.64 18.95
N GLU A 77 2.56 -4.40 19.40
CA GLU A 77 2.69 -4.05 20.82
C GLU A 77 1.44 -4.45 21.62
N GLN A 78 0.25 -4.10 21.12
CA GLN A 78 -1.02 -4.49 21.74
C GLN A 78 -1.14 -6.01 21.87
N ALA A 79 -0.73 -6.76 20.84
CA ALA A 79 -0.77 -8.22 20.86
C ALA A 79 0.24 -8.83 21.84
N ALA A 80 1.41 -8.20 22.05
CA ALA A 80 2.39 -8.65 23.04
C ALA A 80 1.84 -8.51 24.46
N ARG A 81 1.23 -7.37 24.77
CA ARG A 81 0.60 -7.10 26.09
C ARG A 81 -0.50 -8.11 26.43
N VAL A 82 -1.29 -8.53 25.44
CA VAL A 82 -2.33 -9.56 25.63
C VAL A 82 -1.74 -10.92 25.96
N ARG A 83 -0.59 -11.28 25.39
CA ARG A 83 0.08 -12.57 25.67
C ARG A 83 0.74 -12.63 27.05
N GLU A 84 1.23 -11.51 27.55
CA GLU A 84 1.90 -11.42 28.85
C GLU A 84 0.93 -11.42 30.04
N GLY A 85 -0.33 -11.03 29.81
CA GLY A 85 -1.38 -11.02 30.83
C GLY A 85 -2.29 -12.26 30.82
N SER A 86 -1.97 -13.30 30.03
CA SER A 86 -2.79 -14.51 29.86
C SER A 86 -2.19 -15.75 30.49
#